data_AF-A0A2H3BDZ0-F1
#
_entry.id   AF-A0A2H3BDZ0-F1
#
_cell.length_a   1.000
_cell.length_b   1.000
_cell.length_c   1.000
_cell.angle_alpha   90.00
_cell.angle_beta   90.00
_cell.angle_gamma   90.00
#
_symmetry.space_group_name_H-M   'P 1'
#
loop_
_entity.id
_entity.type
_entity.pdbx_description
1 polymer ?
#
loop_
_entity_poly.entity_id
_entity_poly.type
_entity_poly.pdbx_seq_one_letter_code
_entity_poly.pdbx_strand_id
1 'polypeptide(L)'
;MSVDPISLLKGIPDLIEQCVQGYNFIKDVKNAPKACLELMEELNNAQAMLVELQEHISGGKDKEKSICHLHMGFRKDIGEMNKCQEEADAKKKNLVARCLQEVVKWLEPLHSELQEVREWRQPKTCEWLRSHCLFASWYESYGSFLWLNGIPGNGKTLLASFVIDHLNQRVTSDEIILFAFADFQNVQSTNVVILLCTLLMQLLDKCKPEDFVKDRDFAELEKTMQQHHADRPKFLQYLVELLEKASAPWKHVFIVIDALDECMQTGQRESIAAIRKLASTVSKISVFVTSRAEQDIIDVLSGILTISLIDKTQRVKDDIGRFIEDKMNNAYLPLAHFHELVRIHISLTLLEKANSMQLQSLAKAKFEKDIDHILQNLSTDLNLMYERILQSVKGEGWKAVQIVQHTLWWLVGSYQQLRLAELMEAVMVETGRDSPNTDLKPLSSEHLLEMCSSLVHYDAETDVLTLSHASVQDFLFSDYLKGTVHHHNHHIPSISFLH
;
A
#
# COMPACT_ATOMS: atom_id res chain seq x y z
N MET A 1 -8.04 -28.12 61.68
CA MET A 1 -8.62 -29.47 61.74
C MET A 1 -7.52 -30.44 61.37
N SER A 2 -7.00 -31.20 62.35
CA SER A 2 -5.89 -32.14 62.14
C SER A 2 -6.40 -33.36 61.36
N VAL A 3 -5.89 -33.56 60.15
CA VAL A 3 -6.14 -34.77 59.37
C VAL A 3 -5.47 -35.93 60.11
N ASP A 4 -6.25 -36.96 60.43
CA ASP A 4 -5.81 -38.16 61.15
C ASP A 4 -4.72 -38.89 60.32
N PRO A 5 -3.48 -39.04 60.82
CA PRO A 5 -2.37 -39.63 60.03
C PRO A 5 -2.68 -41.06 59.53
N ILE A 6 -3.61 -41.76 60.20
CA ILE A 6 -4.02 -43.12 59.87
C ILE A 6 -4.94 -43.16 58.64
N SER A 7 -5.68 -42.09 58.34
CA SER A 7 -6.51 -42.00 57.13
C SER A 7 -5.67 -41.71 55.88
N LEU A 8 -4.61 -40.91 56.02
CA LEU A 8 -3.60 -40.67 54.98
C LEU A 8 -2.87 -41.97 54.60
N LEU A 9 -2.44 -42.76 55.59
CA LEU A 9 -1.74 -44.05 55.38
C LEU A 9 -2.60 -45.11 54.68
N LYS A 10 -3.93 -45.08 54.83
CA LYS A 10 -4.86 -46.00 54.14
C LYS A 10 -5.07 -45.66 52.66
N GLY A 11 -4.87 -44.41 52.26
CA GLY A 11 -5.02 -43.95 50.87
C GLY A 11 -3.75 -44.08 50.02
N ILE A 12 -2.58 -44.28 50.64
CA ILE A 12 -1.29 -44.41 49.93
C ILE A 12 -1.30 -45.51 48.84
N PRO A 13 -1.86 -46.71 49.07
CA PRO A 13 -1.92 -47.75 48.03
C PRO A 13 -2.76 -47.33 46.82
N ASP A 14 -3.93 -46.72 47.06
CA ASP A 14 -4.81 -46.22 45.99
C ASP A 14 -4.14 -45.07 45.22
N LEU A 15 -3.41 -44.20 45.91
CA LEU A 15 -2.65 -43.10 45.29
C LEU A 15 -1.48 -43.62 44.43
N ILE A 16 -0.79 -44.67 44.89
CA ILE A 16 0.26 -45.34 44.11
C ILE A 16 -0.36 -46.04 42.89
N GLU A 17 -1.51 -46.70 43.04
CA GLU A 17 -2.22 -47.36 41.93
C GLU A 17 -2.70 -46.35 40.88
N GLN A 18 -3.22 -45.20 41.30
CA GLN A 18 -3.56 -44.08 40.40
C GLN A 18 -2.32 -43.51 39.68
N CYS A 19 -1.19 -43.34 40.38
CA CYS A 19 0.06 -42.91 39.76
C CYS A 19 0.57 -43.93 38.73
N VAL A 20 0.43 -45.23 39.00
CA VAL A 20 0.82 -46.31 38.07
C VAL A 20 -0.13 -46.38 36.86
N GLN A 21 -1.43 -46.17 37.06
CA GLN A 21 -2.39 -46.09 35.95
C GLN A 21 -2.14 -44.87 35.07
N GLY A 22 -1.86 -43.70 35.67
CA GLY A 22 -1.42 -42.50 34.95
C GLY A 22 -0.13 -42.73 34.15
N TYR A 23 0.87 -43.38 34.77
CA TYR A 23 2.13 -43.74 34.09
C TYR A 23 1.92 -44.66 32.88
N ASN A 24 1.05 -45.67 32.99
CA ASN A 24 0.74 -46.55 31.87
C ASN A 24 -0.03 -45.84 30.75
N PHE A 25 -0.92 -44.90 31.08
CA PHE A 25 -1.64 -44.08 30.10
C PHE A 25 -0.69 -43.16 29.31
N ILE A 26 0.31 -42.56 29.97
CA ILE A 26 1.33 -41.70 29.35
C ILE A 26 2.17 -42.46 28.32
N LYS A 27 2.49 -43.73 28.57
CA LYS A 27 3.23 -44.60 27.64
C LYS A 27 2.52 -44.74 26.28
N ASP A 28 1.20 -44.64 26.27
CA ASP A 28 0.37 -44.90 25.09
C ASP A 28 0.03 -43.62 24.28
N VAL A 29 0.05 -42.43 24.90
CA VAL A 29 -0.36 -41.15 24.27
C VAL A 29 0.84 -40.34 23.79
N LYS A 30 1.51 -40.81 22.72
CA LYS A 30 2.77 -40.21 22.25
C LYS A 30 2.66 -39.05 21.25
N ASN A 31 1.46 -38.72 20.73
CA ASN A 31 1.33 -37.93 19.47
C ASN A 31 0.21 -36.87 19.41
N ALA A 32 -0.30 -36.33 20.52
CA ALA A 32 -1.41 -35.35 20.48
C ALA A 32 -1.09 -34.05 21.24
N PRO A 33 -0.88 -32.89 20.58
CA PRO A 33 -0.43 -31.65 21.23
C PRO A 33 -1.37 -31.13 22.33
N LYS A 34 -2.69 -31.22 22.10
CA LYS A 34 -3.70 -30.76 23.06
C LYS A 34 -3.82 -31.68 24.28
N ALA A 35 -3.74 -32.99 24.05
CA ALA A 35 -3.68 -33.98 25.11
C ALA A 35 -2.38 -33.87 25.92
N CYS A 36 -1.25 -33.48 25.29
CA CYS A 36 0.03 -33.30 25.97
C CYS A 36 0.00 -32.16 27.00
N LEU A 37 -0.70 -31.05 26.75
CA LEU A 37 -0.85 -29.94 27.71
C LEU A 37 -1.69 -30.33 28.93
N GLU A 38 -2.84 -30.97 28.70
CA GLU A 38 -3.72 -31.49 29.77
C GLU A 38 -2.98 -32.58 30.58
N LEU A 39 -2.25 -33.48 29.90
CA LEU A 39 -1.41 -34.49 30.53
C LEU A 39 -0.26 -33.90 31.33
N MET A 40 0.39 -32.83 30.84
CA MET A 40 1.48 -32.15 31.56
C MET A 40 0.99 -31.50 32.87
N GLU A 41 -0.22 -30.94 32.88
CA GLU A 41 -0.82 -30.36 34.08
C GLU A 41 -1.15 -31.44 35.12
N GLU A 42 -1.75 -32.56 34.69
CA GLU A 42 -1.98 -33.72 35.56
C GLU A 42 -0.68 -34.34 36.07
N LEU A 43 0.37 -34.38 35.25
CA LEU A 43 1.71 -34.86 35.61
C LEU A 43 2.39 -33.99 36.66
N ASN A 44 2.32 -32.67 36.52
CA ASN A 44 2.86 -31.74 37.51
C ASN A 44 2.13 -31.89 38.85
N ASN A 45 0.81 -32.09 38.81
CA ASN A 45 0.01 -32.36 40.00
C ASN A 45 0.39 -33.70 40.67
N ALA A 46 0.56 -34.77 39.88
CA ALA A 46 1.00 -36.08 40.37
C ALA A 46 2.44 -36.04 40.93
N GLN A 47 3.34 -35.29 40.29
CA GLN A 47 4.70 -35.07 40.78
C GLN A 47 4.70 -34.33 42.12
N ALA A 48 3.85 -33.30 42.27
CA ALA A 48 3.69 -32.58 43.53
C ALA A 48 3.18 -33.49 44.66
N MET A 49 2.18 -34.34 44.39
CA MET A 49 1.68 -35.33 45.35
C MET A 49 2.75 -36.35 45.76
N LEU A 50 3.60 -36.78 44.84
CA LEU A 50 4.71 -37.70 45.15
C LEU A 50 5.80 -37.06 46.02
N VAL A 51 6.06 -35.75 45.87
CA VAL A 51 6.98 -35.01 46.75
C VAL A 51 6.42 -34.92 48.17
N GLU A 52 5.13 -34.58 48.32
CA GLU A 52 4.46 -34.54 49.62
C GLU A 52 4.44 -35.92 50.30
N LEU A 53 4.20 -36.98 49.54
CA LEU A 53 4.28 -38.36 50.05
C LEU A 53 5.70 -38.75 50.48
N GLN A 54 6.73 -38.29 49.78
CA GLN A 54 8.13 -38.51 50.17
C GLN A 54 8.47 -37.88 51.52
N GLU A 55 7.93 -36.70 51.82
CA GLU A 55 8.16 -36.01 53.10
C GLU A 55 7.45 -36.68 54.29
N HIS A 56 6.40 -37.47 54.05
CA HIS A 56 5.61 -38.13 55.09
C HIS A 56 5.98 -39.60 55.37
N ILE A 57 6.74 -40.25 54.49
CA ILE A 57 7.15 -41.65 54.67
C ILE A 57 8.45 -41.73 55.48
N SER A 58 8.33 -41.74 56.81
CA SER A 58 9.43 -42.11 57.70
C SER A 58 9.28 -43.59 58.12
N GLY A 59 9.97 -44.53 57.46
CA GLY A 59 10.05 -45.89 58.03
C GLY A 59 10.38 -47.10 57.16
N GLY A 60 10.68 -47.00 55.87
CA GLY A 60 10.96 -48.19 55.05
C GLY A 60 11.86 -47.95 53.84
N LYS A 61 13.14 -48.33 53.95
CA LYS A 61 14.19 -48.13 52.92
C LYS A 61 13.83 -48.62 51.51
N ASP A 62 13.02 -49.68 51.37
CA ASP A 62 12.62 -50.20 50.06
C ASP A 62 11.47 -49.41 49.42
N LYS A 63 10.55 -48.85 50.21
CA LYS A 63 9.45 -48.02 49.68
C LYS A 63 9.95 -46.64 49.26
N GLU A 64 10.85 -46.03 50.02
CA GLU A 64 11.53 -44.79 49.64
C GLU A 64 12.28 -44.92 48.31
N LYS A 65 13.00 -46.04 48.09
CA LYS A 65 13.71 -46.29 46.84
C LYS A 65 12.78 -46.40 45.64
N SER A 66 11.66 -47.12 45.78
CA SER A 66 10.67 -47.26 44.70
C SER A 66 10.03 -45.92 44.33
N ILE A 67 9.71 -45.07 45.33
CA ILE A 67 9.15 -43.73 45.09
C ILE A 67 10.19 -42.81 44.44
N CYS A 68 11.44 -42.84 44.89
CA CYS A 68 12.53 -42.08 44.25
C CYS A 68 12.73 -42.48 42.78
N HIS A 69 12.64 -43.78 42.48
CA HIS A 69 12.77 -44.29 41.12
C HIS A 69 11.60 -43.84 40.23
N LEU A 70 10.37 -43.89 40.76
CA LEU A 70 9.17 -43.38 40.08
C LEU A 70 9.27 -41.88 39.80
N HIS A 71 9.70 -41.09 40.79
CA HIS A 71 9.86 -39.64 40.67
C HIS A 71 10.92 -39.27 39.61
N MET A 72 12.05 -39.98 39.55
CA MET A 72 13.05 -39.79 38.49
C MET A 72 12.52 -40.16 37.10
N GLY A 73 11.72 -41.23 37.00
CA GLY A 73 11.05 -41.63 35.76
C GLY A 73 10.12 -40.52 35.24
N PHE A 74 9.21 -40.05 36.10
CA PHE A 74 8.30 -38.95 35.78
C PHE A 74 9.02 -37.67 35.35
N ARG A 75 10.06 -37.27 36.08
CA ARG A 75 10.82 -36.06 35.74
C ARG A 75 11.50 -36.17 34.37
N LYS A 76 12.00 -37.36 34.03
CA LYS A 76 12.62 -37.63 32.74
C LYS A 76 11.59 -37.58 31.61
N ASP A 77 10.45 -38.24 31.79
CA ASP A 77 9.39 -38.31 30.78
C ASP A 77 8.73 -36.93 30.54
N ILE A 78 8.52 -36.12 31.60
CA ILE A 78 8.10 -34.71 31.48
C ILE A 78 9.13 -33.91 30.67
N GLY A 79 10.43 -34.11 30.93
CA GLY A 79 11.50 -33.46 30.17
C GLY A 79 11.50 -33.85 28.68
N GLU A 80 11.27 -35.13 28.38
CA GLU A 80 11.15 -35.64 27.00
C GLU A 80 9.88 -35.12 26.31
N MET A 81 8.74 -35.02 27.02
CA MET A 81 7.50 -34.44 26.51
C MET A 81 7.63 -32.94 26.22
N ASN A 82 8.22 -32.17 27.14
CA ASN A 82 8.50 -30.74 26.92
C ASN A 82 9.35 -30.51 25.68
N LYS A 83 10.41 -31.33 25.51
CA LYS A 83 11.27 -31.26 24.34
C LYS A 83 10.52 -31.61 23.05
N CYS A 84 9.69 -32.65 23.05
CA CYS A 84 8.85 -33.00 21.90
C CYS A 84 7.84 -31.90 21.55
N GLN A 85 7.28 -31.23 22.55
CA GLN A 85 6.35 -30.11 22.37
C GLN A 85 7.08 -28.90 21.76
N GLU A 86 8.24 -28.53 22.29
CA GLU A 86 9.09 -27.47 21.72
C GLU A 86 9.49 -27.76 20.26
N GLU A 87 9.86 -29.01 19.96
CA GLU A 87 10.18 -29.44 18.59
C GLU A 87 8.96 -29.41 17.65
N ALA A 88 7.76 -29.74 18.15
CA ALA A 88 6.51 -29.66 17.40
C ALA A 88 6.10 -28.21 17.12
N ASP A 89 6.21 -27.32 18.11
CA ASP A 89 5.92 -25.89 17.99
C ASP A 89 6.93 -25.22 17.04
N ALA A 90 8.21 -25.59 17.12
CA ALA A 90 9.24 -25.13 16.18
C ALA A 90 8.98 -25.61 14.74
N LYS A 91 8.56 -26.87 14.55
CA LYS A 91 8.17 -27.39 13.23
C LYS A 91 6.96 -26.67 12.68
N LYS A 92 5.93 -26.42 13.49
CA LYS A 92 4.75 -25.66 13.10
C LYS A 92 5.13 -24.24 12.69
N LYS A 93 5.95 -23.56 13.48
CA LYS A 93 6.44 -22.21 13.18
C LYS A 93 7.20 -22.13 11.86
N ASN A 94 8.07 -23.11 11.60
CA ASN A 94 8.80 -23.23 10.33
C ASN A 94 7.86 -23.51 9.14
N LEU A 95 6.81 -24.31 9.33
CA LEU A 95 5.81 -24.59 8.30
C LEU A 95 5.05 -23.31 7.92
N VAL A 96 4.56 -22.55 8.90
CA VAL A 96 3.82 -21.31 8.64
C VAL A 96 4.74 -20.24 8.03
N ALA A 97 5.99 -20.12 8.50
CA ALA A 97 6.97 -19.22 7.88
C ALA A 97 7.24 -19.57 6.40
N ARG A 98 7.30 -20.86 6.07
CA ARG A 98 7.46 -21.32 4.69
C ARG A 98 6.22 -21.05 3.84
N CYS A 99 5.02 -21.31 4.36
CA CYS A 99 3.77 -20.96 3.68
C CYS A 99 3.66 -19.46 3.45
N LEU A 100 4.02 -18.64 4.43
CA LEU A 100 4.09 -17.18 4.28
C LEU A 100 5.05 -16.77 3.16
N GLN A 101 6.25 -17.34 3.09
CA GLN A 101 7.20 -17.06 2.00
C GLN A 101 6.68 -17.47 0.62
N GLU A 102 5.97 -18.58 0.50
CA GLU A 102 5.35 -19.01 -0.74
C GLU A 102 4.19 -18.07 -1.14
N VAL A 103 3.38 -17.65 -0.16
CA VAL A 103 2.32 -16.64 -0.34
C VAL A 103 2.91 -15.27 -0.74
N VAL A 104 4.01 -14.83 -0.14
CA VAL A 104 4.71 -13.58 -0.50
C VAL A 104 5.18 -13.60 -1.94
N LYS A 105 5.88 -14.68 -2.33
CA LYS A 105 6.35 -14.84 -3.71
C LYS A 105 5.21 -14.84 -4.71
N TRP A 106 4.04 -15.34 -4.29
CA TRP A 106 2.87 -15.44 -5.14
C TRP A 106 2.06 -14.13 -5.21
N LEU A 107 2.01 -13.36 -4.12
CA LEU A 107 1.24 -12.11 -4.03
C LEU A 107 1.85 -10.95 -4.83
N GLU A 108 3.12 -11.07 -5.23
CA GLU A 108 3.89 -10.06 -6.00
C GLU A 108 3.56 -8.61 -5.57
N PRO A 109 3.78 -8.26 -4.29
CA PRO A 109 3.37 -6.98 -3.76
C PRO A 109 4.10 -5.82 -4.44
N LEU A 110 3.42 -4.68 -4.56
CA LEU A 110 3.99 -3.46 -5.12
C LEU A 110 5.12 -2.93 -4.22
N HIS A 111 6.12 -2.31 -4.85
CA HIS A 111 7.12 -1.56 -4.11
C HIS A 111 6.49 -0.28 -3.50
N SER A 112 7.04 0.18 -2.38
CA SER A 112 6.51 1.37 -1.69
C SER A 112 7.04 2.64 -2.34
N GLU A 113 6.18 3.38 -3.03
CA GLU A 113 6.47 4.71 -3.60
C GLU A 113 6.49 5.83 -2.53
N LEU A 114 6.30 5.49 -1.26
CA LEU A 114 6.10 6.46 -0.19
C LEU A 114 7.31 7.37 0.03
N GLN A 115 8.53 6.86 -0.15
CA GLN A 115 9.74 7.65 0.07
C GLN A 115 9.87 8.76 -0.98
N GLU A 116 9.70 8.43 -2.25
CA GLU A 116 9.74 9.40 -3.36
C GLU A 116 8.67 10.48 -3.19
N VAL A 117 7.43 10.07 -2.86
CA VAL A 117 6.32 11.03 -2.63
C VAL A 117 6.61 11.95 -1.43
N ARG A 118 7.27 11.45 -0.38
CA ARG A 118 7.66 12.27 0.78
C ARG A 118 8.66 13.35 0.41
N GLU A 119 9.61 13.05 -0.46
CA GLU A 119 10.65 13.99 -0.90
C GLU A 119 10.08 15.15 -1.71
N TRP A 120 8.95 14.92 -2.40
CA TRP A 120 8.25 15.97 -3.14
C TRP A 120 7.42 16.90 -2.25
N ARG A 121 7.09 16.49 -1.02
CA ARG A 121 6.23 17.26 -0.12
C ARG A 121 7.00 18.42 0.52
N GLN A 122 6.53 19.64 0.30
CA GLN A 122 7.15 20.83 0.88
C GLN A 122 6.91 20.95 2.39
N PRO A 123 7.90 21.41 3.18
CA PRO A 123 7.73 21.65 4.61
C PRO A 123 6.51 22.52 4.91
N LYS A 124 5.77 22.18 5.96
CA LYS A 124 4.56 22.89 6.42
C LYS A 124 3.37 22.88 5.44
N THR A 125 3.40 22.06 4.40
CA THR A 125 2.21 21.80 3.57
C THR A 125 1.45 20.57 4.10
N CYS A 126 0.19 20.41 3.71
CA CYS A 126 -0.74 19.36 4.14
C CYS A 126 -1.16 19.39 5.63
N GLU A 127 -0.49 20.18 6.47
CA GLU A 127 -0.74 20.26 7.91
C GLU A 127 -2.18 20.65 8.27
N TRP A 128 -2.87 21.38 7.39
CA TRP A 128 -4.26 21.75 7.60
C TRP A 128 -5.18 20.54 7.78
N LEU A 129 -4.86 19.41 7.13
CA LEU A 129 -5.68 18.20 7.16
C LEU A 129 -5.82 17.66 8.59
N ARG A 130 -4.76 17.79 9.40
CA ARG A 130 -4.77 17.42 10.83
C ARG A 130 -5.86 18.14 11.62
N SER A 131 -6.16 19.38 11.25
CA SER A 131 -7.16 20.22 11.92
C SER A 131 -8.54 20.17 11.23
N HIS A 132 -8.71 19.31 10.23
CA HIS A 132 -9.97 19.16 9.51
C HIS A 132 -10.91 18.26 10.32
N CYS A 133 -12.15 18.72 10.56
CA CYS A 133 -13.10 18.01 11.43
C CYS A 133 -13.42 16.60 10.92
N LEU A 134 -13.61 16.42 9.61
CA LEU A 134 -13.87 15.09 9.02
C LEU A 134 -12.67 14.14 9.13
N PHE A 135 -11.43 14.68 9.06
CA PHE A 135 -10.23 13.88 9.24
C PHE A 135 -10.07 13.44 10.69
N ALA A 136 -10.31 14.35 11.65
CA ALA A 136 -10.31 14.02 13.06
C ALA A 136 -11.38 12.96 13.41
N SER A 137 -12.60 13.13 12.87
CA SER A 137 -13.69 12.16 13.03
C SER A 137 -13.32 10.77 12.52
N TRP A 138 -12.73 10.69 11.32
CA TRP A 138 -12.23 9.43 10.75
C TRP A 138 -11.14 8.81 11.61
N TYR A 139 -10.15 9.60 12.03
CA TYR A 139 -9.02 9.14 12.84
C TYR A 139 -9.46 8.58 14.20
N GLU A 140 -10.47 9.18 14.84
CA GLU A 140 -10.98 8.77 16.16
C GLU A 140 -11.99 7.61 16.10
N SER A 141 -12.54 7.30 14.92
CA SER A 141 -13.60 6.31 14.75
C SER A 141 -13.08 4.99 14.18
N TYR A 142 -13.49 3.87 14.76
CA TYR A 142 -13.30 2.55 14.18
C TYR A 142 -14.26 2.30 13.02
N GLY A 143 -13.85 1.47 12.05
CA GLY A 143 -14.73 1.09 10.95
C GLY A 143 -15.08 2.22 9.99
N SER A 144 -14.34 3.33 10.04
CA SER A 144 -14.68 4.56 9.35
C SER A 144 -14.07 4.61 7.95
N PHE A 145 -14.74 5.28 7.03
CA PHE A 145 -14.25 5.50 5.66
C PHE A 145 -14.22 6.99 5.38
N LEU A 146 -13.07 7.49 4.90
CA LEU A 146 -12.87 8.87 4.50
C LEU A 146 -12.41 8.92 3.05
N TRP A 147 -13.17 9.64 2.24
CA TRP A 147 -12.85 9.89 0.84
C TRP A 147 -12.33 11.32 0.67
N LEU A 148 -11.12 11.47 0.15
CA LEU A 148 -10.57 12.76 -0.24
C LEU A 148 -10.56 12.88 -1.77
N ASN A 149 -11.33 13.80 -2.32
CA ASN A 149 -11.41 13.98 -3.76
C ASN A 149 -10.91 15.34 -4.24
N GLY A 150 -10.47 15.38 -5.49
CA GLY A 150 -9.97 16.59 -6.11
C GLY A 150 -9.55 16.38 -7.56
N ILE A 151 -9.39 17.47 -8.28
CA ILE A 151 -8.88 17.44 -9.65
C ILE A 151 -7.40 17.01 -9.71
N PRO A 152 -6.92 16.59 -10.89
CA PRO A 152 -5.50 16.58 -11.26
C PRO A 152 -4.70 17.75 -10.66
N GLY A 153 -3.51 17.49 -10.12
CA GLY A 153 -2.60 18.54 -9.62
C GLY A 153 -2.91 19.17 -8.25
N ASN A 154 -4.01 18.83 -7.58
CA ASN A 154 -4.36 19.38 -6.25
C ASN A 154 -3.61 18.75 -5.05
N GLY A 155 -2.60 17.90 -5.29
CA GLY A 155 -1.77 17.34 -4.23
C GLY A 155 -2.40 16.20 -3.41
N LYS A 156 -3.31 15.42 -4.00
CA LYS A 156 -3.95 14.26 -3.35
C LYS A 156 -2.92 13.24 -2.83
N THR A 157 -1.96 12.86 -3.66
CA THR A 157 -0.86 11.94 -3.29
C THR A 157 0.02 12.49 -2.16
N LEU A 158 0.30 13.80 -2.16
CA LEU A 158 1.03 14.45 -1.06
C LEU A 158 0.22 14.42 0.25
N LEU A 159 -1.10 14.57 0.18
CA LEU A 159 -2.00 14.44 1.32
C LEU A 159 -2.07 13.00 1.83
N ALA A 160 -2.12 11.99 0.95
CA ALA A 160 -2.05 10.58 1.35
C ALA A 160 -0.74 10.26 2.08
N SER A 161 0.40 10.71 1.55
CA SER A 161 1.70 10.61 2.21
C SER A 161 1.72 11.32 3.58
N PHE A 162 1.10 12.51 3.68
CA PHE A 162 0.93 13.20 4.95
C PHE A 162 0.10 12.40 5.96
N VAL A 163 -0.99 11.76 5.53
CA VAL A 163 -1.80 10.90 6.40
C VAL A 163 -0.95 9.75 6.93
N ILE A 164 -0.19 9.07 6.08
CA ILE A 164 0.68 7.96 6.50
C ILE A 164 1.72 8.42 7.53
N ASP A 165 2.34 9.58 7.32
CA ASP A 165 3.31 10.14 8.28
C ASP A 165 2.65 10.54 9.60
N HIS A 166 1.46 11.13 9.53
CA HIS A 166 0.70 11.51 10.71
C HIS A 166 0.33 10.28 11.56
N LEU A 167 -0.09 9.20 10.90
CA LEU A 167 -0.40 7.94 11.55
C LEU A 167 0.85 7.32 12.18
N ASN A 168 1.96 7.24 11.44
CA ASN A 168 3.21 6.64 11.94
C ASN A 168 3.74 7.32 13.22
N GLN A 169 3.47 8.60 13.41
CA GLN A 169 3.88 9.34 14.62
C GLN A 169 3.01 9.04 15.85
N ARG A 170 1.85 8.41 15.69
CA ARG A 170 0.80 8.32 16.72
C ARG A 170 0.31 6.91 17.00
N VAL A 171 0.42 6.00 16.05
CA VAL A 171 -0.02 4.62 16.24
C VAL A 171 0.74 3.98 17.38
N THR A 172 0.01 3.20 18.16
CA THR A 172 0.54 2.40 19.27
C THR A 172 1.01 1.02 18.78
N SER A 173 1.63 0.23 19.63
CA SER A 173 2.09 -1.14 19.29
C SER A 173 0.97 -2.07 18.82
N ASP A 174 -0.27 -1.75 19.16
CA ASP A 174 -1.45 -2.59 18.92
C ASP A 174 -2.27 -2.07 17.72
N GLU A 175 -1.74 -1.10 16.99
CA GLU A 175 -2.35 -0.48 15.81
C GLU A 175 -1.39 -0.61 14.62
N ILE A 176 -1.94 -0.74 13.42
CA ILE A 176 -1.15 -0.95 12.20
C ILE A 176 -1.61 -0.04 11.07
N ILE A 177 -0.66 0.34 10.24
CA ILE A 177 -0.88 1.18 9.06
C ILE A 177 -0.51 0.35 7.84
N LEU A 178 -1.44 0.26 6.91
CA LEU A 178 -1.28 -0.37 5.61
C LEU A 178 -1.51 0.70 4.55
N PHE A 179 -0.77 0.66 3.45
CA PHE A 179 -0.97 1.62 2.37
C PHE A 179 -0.70 1.02 0.99
N ALA A 180 -1.35 1.56 -0.03
CA ALA A 180 -1.08 1.21 -1.42
C ALA A 180 -1.28 2.44 -2.31
N PHE A 181 -0.45 2.57 -3.35
CA PHE A 181 -0.52 3.65 -4.32
C PHE A 181 -0.90 3.04 -5.67
N ALA A 182 -1.93 3.58 -6.31
CA ALA A 182 -2.26 3.27 -7.69
C ALA A 182 -1.63 4.32 -8.60
N ASP A 183 -0.86 3.88 -9.58
CA ASP A 183 -0.22 4.71 -10.59
C ASP A 183 -0.64 4.22 -11.98
N PHE A 184 -1.20 5.14 -12.78
CA PHE A 184 -1.62 4.90 -14.15
C PHE A 184 -0.46 4.45 -15.07
N GLN A 185 0.80 4.70 -14.68
CA GLN A 185 1.98 4.26 -15.42
C GLN A 185 2.51 2.89 -14.96
N ASN A 186 1.93 2.34 -13.89
CA ASN A 186 2.25 1.01 -13.40
C ASN A 186 0.99 0.13 -13.49
N VAL A 187 0.90 -0.65 -14.57
CA VAL A 187 -0.23 -1.54 -14.87
C VAL A 187 -0.55 -2.52 -13.73
N GLN A 188 0.45 -2.93 -12.93
CA GLN A 188 0.21 -3.80 -11.78
C GLN A 188 -0.52 -3.05 -10.66
N SER A 189 -0.19 -1.78 -10.45
CA SER A 189 -0.77 -0.94 -9.39
C SER A 189 -2.21 -0.49 -9.68
N THR A 190 -2.66 -0.54 -10.95
CA THR A 190 -4.05 -0.26 -11.32
C THR A 190 -4.99 -1.45 -11.08
N ASN A 191 -4.46 -2.62 -10.72
CA ASN A 191 -5.26 -3.79 -10.39
C ASN A 191 -5.60 -3.84 -8.90
N VAL A 192 -6.88 -3.66 -8.56
CA VAL A 192 -7.36 -3.72 -7.17
C VAL A 192 -7.00 -5.03 -6.45
N VAL A 193 -6.89 -6.14 -7.18
CA VAL A 193 -6.48 -7.44 -6.60
C VAL A 193 -5.08 -7.31 -6.03
N ILE A 194 -4.17 -6.71 -6.80
CA ILE A 194 -2.77 -6.52 -6.44
C ILE A 194 -2.65 -5.51 -5.29
N LEU A 195 -3.48 -4.46 -5.28
CA LEU A 195 -3.56 -3.53 -4.14
C LEU A 195 -3.97 -4.26 -2.85
N LEU A 196 -5.04 -5.06 -2.88
CA LEU A 196 -5.49 -5.84 -1.73
C LEU A 196 -4.44 -6.88 -1.30
N CYS A 197 -3.77 -7.54 -2.24
CA CYS A 197 -2.65 -8.44 -1.99
C CYS A 197 -1.48 -7.71 -1.31
N THR A 198 -1.16 -6.49 -1.75
CA THR A 198 -0.11 -5.64 -1.17
C THR A 198 -0.46 -5.24 0.27
N LEU A 199 -1.71 -4.85 0.53
CA LEU A 199 -2.19 -4.54 1.88
C LEU A 199 -2.14 -5.77 2.79
N LEU A 200 -2.59 -6.93 2.29
CA LEU A 200 -2.55 -8.18 3.02
C LEU A 200 -1.11 -8.56 3.35
N MET A 201 -0.18 -8.38 2.42
CA MET A 201 1.24 -8.62 2.63
C MET A 201 1.82 -7.76 3.75
N GLN A 202 1.54 -6.45 3.74
CA GLN A 202 1.99 -5.55 4.79
C GLN A 202 1.44 -5.95 6.16
N LEU A 203 0.19 -6.41 6.22
CA LEU A 203 -0.44 -6.89 7.43
C LEU A 203 0.21 -8.19 7.93
N LEU A 204 0.42 -9.16 7.03
CA LEU A 204 1.05 -10.45 7.34
C LEU A 204 2.50 -10.29 7.80
N ASP A 205 3.26 -9.32 7.27
CA ASP A 205 4.63 -9.01 7.70
C ASP A 205 4.70 -8.55 9.17
N LYS A 206 3.64 -7.91 9.67
CA LYS A 206 3.57 -7.43 11.07
C LYS A 206 2.90 -8.40 12.03
N CYS A 207 2.21 -9.42 11.51
CA CYS A 207 1.55 -10.42 12.32
C CYS A 207 2.53 -11.53 12.72
N LYS A 208 2.38 -12.09 13.94
CA LYS A 208 3.02 -13.37 14.23
C LYS A 208 2.26 -14.46 13.47
N PRO A 209 2.95 -15.42 12.83
CA PRO A 209 2.32 -16.52 12.12
C PRO A 209 1.30 -17.31 12.97
N GLU A 210 1.51 -17.31 14.28
CA GLU A 210 0.75 -18.02 15.31
C GLU A 210 -0.61 -17.35 15.64
N ASP A 211 -0.71 -16.03 15.44
CA ASP A 211 -1.88 -15.22 15.84
C ASP A 211 -3.01 -15.25 14.81
N PHE A 212 -2.72 -15.73 13.59
CA PHE A 212 -3.49 -15.33 12.43
C PHE A 212 -4.23 -16.44 11.70
N VAL A 213 -3.57 -17.56 11.43
CA VAL A 213 -4.09 -18.54 10.50
C VAL A 213 -3.95 -19.94 11.08
N LYS A 214 -5.07 -20.65 11.16
CA LYS A 214 -5.03 -22.11 11.27
C LYS A 214 -4.58 -22.65 9.91
N ASP A 215 -3.77 -23.70 9.84
CA ASP A 215 -3.24 -24.27 8.57
C ASP A 215 -4.27 -24.34 7.41
N ARG A 216 -5.57 -24.48 7.74
CA ARG A 216 -6.68 -24.46 6.79
C ARG A 216 -6.83 -23.14 6.00
N ASP A 217 -6.69 -21.94 6.59
CA ASP A 217 -6.94 -20.71 5.81
C ASP A 217 -5.82 -20.46 4.77
N PHE A 218 -4.57 -20.87 5.05
CA PHE A 218 -3.49 -20.83 4.05
C PHE A 218 -3.67 -21.87 2.94
N ALA A 219 -4.06 -23.11 3.30
CA ALA A 219 -4.34 -24.15 2.32
C ALA A 219 -5.56 -23.80 1.45
N GLU A 220 -6.55 -23.11 2.02
CA GLU A 220 -7.72 -22.60 1.29
C GLU A 220 -7.35 -21.43 0.40
N LEU A 221 -6.43 -20.55 0.83
CA LEU A 221 -5.90 -19.47 -0.01
C LEU A 221 -5.20 -20.06 -1.24
N GLU A 222 -4.21 -20.93 -1.03
CA GLU A 222 -3.46 -21.58 -2.11
C GLU A 222 -4.39 -22.32 -3.10
N LYS A 223 -5.37 -23.07 -2.59
CA LYS A 223 -6.33 -23.82 -3.41
C LYS A 223 -7.28 -22.90 -4.18
N THR A 224 -7.78 -21.85 -3.54
CA THR A 224 -8.66 -20.85 -4.16
C THR A 224 -7.88 -20.15 -5.29
N MET A 225 -6.61 -19.77 -5.08
CA MET A 225 -5.81 -19.16 -6.15
C MET A 225 -5.62 -20.05 -7.38
N GLN A 226 -5.34 -21.35 -7.19
CA GLN A 226 -5.16 -22.29 -8.30
C GLN A 226 -6.44 -22.47 -9.14
N GLN A 227 -7.62 -22.21 -8.56
CA GLN A 227 -8.92 -22.41 -9.19
C GLN A 227 -9.52 -21.11 -9.78
N HIS A 228 -9.05 -19.94 -9.37
CA HIS A 228 -9.80 -18.67 -9.50
C HIS A 228 -9.36 -17.71 -10.62
N HIS A 229 -8.48 -18.11 -11.55
CA HIS A 229 -8.28 -17.35 -12.79
C HIS A 229 -9.57 -17.18 -13.64
N ALA A 230 -10.67 -17.86 -13.28
CA ALA A 230 -11.97 -17.78 -13.98
C ALA A 230 -13.05 -16.90 -13.30
N ASP A 231 -12.94 -16.50 -12.02
CA ASP A 231 -14.01 -15.78 -11.29
C ASP A 231 -13.46 -14.69 -10.34
N ARG A 232 -13.20 -13.52 -10.91
CA ARG A 232 -12.60 -12.34 -10.25
C ARG A 232 -13.42 -11.81 -9.05
N PRO A 233 -14.75 -11.64 -9.10
CA PRO A 233 -15.53 -11.11 -7.99
C PRO A 233 -15.45 -11.95 -6.71
N LYS A 234 -15.51 -13.29 -6.84
CA LYS A 234 -15.37 -14.20 -5.69
C LYS A 234 -14.00 -14.06 -5.05
N PHE A 235 -12.99 -13.87 -5.87
CA PHE A 235 -11.63 -13.73 -5.39
C PHE A 235 -11.40 -12.41 -4.63
N LEU A 236 -11.94 -11.29 -5.13
CA LEU A 236 -11.94 -10.02 -4.40
C LEU A 236 -12.62 -10.13 -3.04
N GLN A 237 -13.79 -10.78 -3.00
CA GLN A 237 -14.51 -10.98 -1.76
C GLN A 237 -13.71 -11.82 -0.76
N TYR A 238 -13.04 -12.86 -1.24
CA TYR A 238 -12.17 -13.70 -0.40
C TYR A 238 -10.98 -12.92 0.17
N LEU A 239 -10.34 -12.04 -0.62
CA LEU A 239 -9.26 -11.17 -0.13
C LEU A 239 -9.74 -10.20 0.95
N VAL A 240 -10.92 -9.60 0.79
CA VAL A 240 -11.53 -8.73 1.80
C VAL A 240 -11.80 -9.50 3.09
N GLU A 241 -12.39 -10.69 3.00
CA GLU A 241 -12.66 -11.55 4.17
C GLU A 241 -11.36 -11.99 4.87
N LEU A 242 -10.30 -12.24 4.09
CA LEU A 242 -9.01 -12.56 4.66
C LEU A 242 -8.36 -11.34 5.33
N LEU A 243 -8.45 -10.15 4.74
CA LEU A 243 -7.98 -8.90 5.37
C LEU A 243 -8.72 -8.61 6.68
N GLU A 244 -10.03 -8.81 6.70
CA GLU A 244 -10.86 -8.67 7.90
C GLU A 244 -10.44 -9.67 8.97
N LYS A 245 -10.28 -10.95 8.62
CA LYS A 245 -9.69 -11.95 9.52
C LYS A 245 -8.34 -11.46 10.01
N ALA A 246 -7.42 -11.11 9.07
CA ALA A 246 -6.07 -10.54 9.19
C ALA A 246 -5.97 -9.32 10.13
N SER A 247 -7.09 -8.67 10.42
CA SER A 247 -7.14 -7.52 11.32
C SER A 247 -7.45 -7.87 12.79
N ALA A 248 -7.92 -9.10 13.10
CA ALA A 248 -8.52 -9.43 14.39
C ALA A 248 -7.64 -9.20 15.64
N PRO A 249 -6.34 -9.54 15.66
CA PRO A 249 -5.41 -9.26 16.76
C PRO A 249 -5.16 -7.78 16.99
N TRP A 250 -5.28 -6.96 15.95
CA TRP A 250 -5.02 -5.53 16.04
C TRP A 250 -6.20 -4.83 16.72
N LYS A 251 -5.91 -3.76 17.45
CA LYS A 251 -6.92 -2.87 18.03
C LYS A 251 -7.53 -1.99 16.95
N HIS A 252 -6.71 -1.50 16.03
CA HIS A 252 -7.10 -0.65 14.90
C HIS A 252 -6.19 -0.91 13.71
N VAL A 253 -6.77 -1.02 12.52
CA VAL A 253 -6.02 -1.09 11.25
C VAL A 253 -6.37 0.15 10.43
N PHE A 254 -5.38 0.97 10.09
CA PHE A 254 -5.54 2.08 9.15
C PHE A 254 -5.11 1.62 7.76
N ILE A 255 -5.95 1.83 6.76
CA ILE A 255 -5.64 1.57 5.35
C ILE A 255 -5.66 2.89 4.60
N VAL A 256 -4.59 3.21 3.87
CA VAL A 256 -4.46 4.40 3.01
C VAL A 256 -4.29 3.95 1.56
N ILE A 257 -5.25 4.28 0.68
CA ILE A 257 -5.17 3.97 -0.76
C ILE A 257 -5.12 5.28 -1.54
N ASP A 258 -4.03 5.53 -2.25
CA ASP A 258 -3.91 6.71 -3.11
C ASP A 258 -4.39 6.43 -4.54
N ALA A 259 -5.05 7.42 -5.14
CA ALA A 259 -5.47 7.45 -6.54
C ALA A 259 -6.38 6.28 -6.96
N LEU A 260 -7.43 6.02 -6.19
CA LEU A 260 -8.41 4.96 -6.45
C LEU A 260 -9.07 5.07 -7.84
N ASP A 261 -9.13 6.27 -8.42
CA ASP A 261 -9.60 6.49 -9.80
C ASP A 261 -8.73 5.82 -10.85
N GLU A 262 -7.44 5.60 -10.59
CA GLU A 262 -6.54 4.95 -11.55
C GLU A 262 -6.76 3.42 -11.60
N CYS A 263 -7.60 2.86 -10.71
CA CYS A 263 -8.00 1.45 -10.72
C CYS A 263 -9.06 1.15 -11.80
N MET A 264 -8.69 1.34 -13.07
CA MET A 264 -9.59 1.31 -14.22
C MET A 264 -9.53 -0.02 -14.96
N GLN A 265 -10.17 -1.05 -14.41
CA GLN A 265 -10.35 -2.34 -15.10
C GLN A 265 -11.82 -2.75 -15.12
N THR A 266 -12.18 -3.70 -16.00
CA THR A 266 -13.51 -4.32 -16.05
C THR A 266 -13.98 -4.72 -14.64
N GLY A 267 -15.04 -4.06 -14.15
CA GLY A 267 -15.54 -4.23 -12.79
C GLY A 267 -15.06 -3.19 -11.77
N GLN A 268 -14.84 -1.94 -12.19
CA GLN A 268 -14.42 -0.82 -11.34
C GLN A 268 -15.37 -0.60 -10.14
N ARG A 269 -16.69 -0.68 -10.36
CA ARG A 269 -17.68 -0.55 -9.28
C ARG A 269 -17.55 -1.64 -8.24
N GLU A 270 -17.37 -2.89 -8.68
CA GLU A 270 -17.16 -4.05 -7.82
C GLU A 270 -15.86 -3.92 -7.01
N SER A 271 -14.81 -3.39 -7.63
CA SER A 271 -13.51 -3.13 -7.02
C SER A 271 -13.61 -2.09 -5.90
N ILE A 272 -14.25 -0.94 -6.18
CA ILE A 272 -14.48 0.11 -5.19
C ILE A 272 -15.42 -0.38 -4.09
N ALA A 273 -16.44 -1.17 -4.43
CA ALA A 273 -17.35 -1.77 -3.46
C ALA A 273 -16.63 -2.75 -2.51
N ALA A 274 -15.67 -3.52 -3.02
CA ALA A 274 -14.84 -4.40 -2.20
C ALA A 274 -13.99 -3.60 -1.21
N ILE A 275 -13.34 -2.51 -1.64
CA ILE A 275 -12.58 -1.62 -0.77
C ILE A 275 -13.50 -0.95 0.26
N ARG A 276 -14.69 -0.48 -0.16
CA ARG A 276 -15.69 0.09 0.75
C ARG A 276 -16.10 -0.90 1.84
N LYS A 277 -16.22 -2.19 1.53
CA LYS A 277 -16.62 -3.24 2.48
C LYS A 277 -15.64 -3.40 3.66
N LEU A 278 -14.34 -3.12 3.44
CA LEU A 278 -13.33 -3.19 4.50
C LEU A 278 -13.66 -2.28 5.69
N ALA A 279 -14.23 -1.09 5.41
CA ALA A 279 -14.74 -0.19 6.44
C ALA A 279 -16.22 -0.48 6.71
N SER A 280 -16.50 -1.04 7.88
CA SER A 280 -17.86 -1.24 8.35
C SER A 280 -17.95 -0.96 9.85
N THR A 281 -19.14 -0.66 10.36
CA THR A 281 -19.35 -0.32 11.78
C THR A 281 -18.94 -1.43 12.76
N VAL A 282 -18.79 -2.67 12.28
CA VAL A 282 -18.31 -3.82 13.05
C VAL A 282 -16.82 -4.11 12.83
N SER A 283 -16.19 -3.45 11.86
CA SER A 283 -14.78 -3.61 11.52
C SER A 283 -13.89 -2.70 12.36
N LYS A 284 -12.68 -3.16 12.65
CA LYS A 284 -11.60 -2.36 13.24
C LYS A 284 -10.77 -1.64 12.17
N ILE A 285 -11.12 -1.81 10.90
CA ILE A 285 -10.40 -1.25 9.77
C ILE A 285 -10.99 0.12 9.43
N SER A 286 -10.15 1.14 9.38
CA SER A 286 -10.51 2.47 8.90
C SER A 286 -9.77 2.77 7.61
N VAL A 287 -10.51 3.19 6.60
CA VAL A 287 -10.00 3.34 5.23
C VAL A 287 -9.99 4.82 4.85
N PHE A 288 -8.85 5.30 4.40
CA PHE A 288 -8.69 6.59 3.75
C PHE A 288 -8.37 6.35 2.29
N VAL A 289 -9.14 6.95 1.38
CA VAL A 289 -8.85 6.87 -0.05
C VAL A 289 -8.76 8.26 -0.66
N THR A 290 -7.85 8.44 -1.61
CA THR A 290 -7.86 9.60 -2.49
C THR A 290 -8.37 9.20 -3.87
N SER A 291 -9.09 10.10 -4.55
CA SER A 291 -9.39 9.92 -5.97
C SER A 291 -9.83 11.19 -6.69
N ARG A 292 -10.06 11.11 -8.00
CA ARG A 292 -10.95 12.04 -8.71
C ARG A 292 -12.42 11.78 -8.36
N ALA A 293 -13.25 12.79 -8.54
CA ALA A 293 -14.69 12.70 -8.35
C ALA A 293 -15.38 12.22 -9.63
N GLU A 294 -15.05 11.00 -10.06
CA GLU A 294 -15.68 10.36 -11.22
C GLU A 294 -17.03 9.77 -10.85
N GLN A 295 -17.95 9.66 -11.83
CA GLN A 295 -19.35 9.39 -11.54
C GLN A 295 -19.58 8.01 -10.91
N ASP A 296 -18.86 7.00 -11.38
CA ASP A 296 -18.86 5.65 -10.84
C ASP A 296 -18.32 5.60 -9.40
N ILE A 297 -17.28 6.37 -9.07
CA ILE A 297 -16.74 6.49 -7.71
C ILE A 297 -17.74 7.23 -6.82
N ILE A 298 -18.32 8.33 -7.29
CA ILE A 298 -19.37 9.08 -6.59
C ILE A 298 -20.56 8.16 -6.26
N ASP A 299 -21.01 7.38 -7.23
CA ASP A 299 -22.15 6.47 -7.07
C ASP A 299 -21.86 5.43 -5.96
N VAL A 300 -20.67 4.82 -5.97
CA VAL A 300 -20.29 3.76 -5.01
C VAL A 300 -19.93 4.32 -3.64
N LEU A 301 -19.33 5.52 -3.55
CA LEU A 301 -18.95 6.17 -2.28
C LEU A 301 -20.00 7.15 -1.77
N SER A 302 -21.21 7.14 -2.35
CA SER A 302 -22.33 7.94 -1.85
C SER A 302 -22.63 7.63 -0.38
N GLY A 303 -22.73 8.69 0.43
CA GLY A 303 -22.99 8.64 1.87
C GLY A 303 -21.75 8.47 2.76
N ILE A 304 -20.55 8.40 2.17
CA ILE A 304 -19.27 8.33 2.90
C ILE A 304 -18.78 9.73 3.29
N LEU A 305 -18.02 9.83 4.41
CA LEU A 305 -17.38 11.08 4.82
C LEU A 305 -16.43 11.55 3.72
N THR A 306 -16.62 12.78 3.22
CA THR A 306 -15.91 13.27 2.04
C THR A 306 -15.28 14.63 2.27
N ILE A 307 -13.99 14.76 1.94
CA ILE A 307 -13.25 16.03 1.86
C ILE A 307 -13.04 16.35 0.39
N SER A 308 -13.66 17.41 -0.09
CA SER A 308 -13.50 17.93 -1.45
C SER A 308 -12.42 19.02 -1.47
N LEU A 309 -11.38 18.83 -2.27
CA LEU A 309 -10.37 19.86 -2.55
C LEU A 309 -10.83 20.88 -3.59
N ILE A 310 -11.94 20.60 -4.29
CA ILE A 310 -12.52 21.51 -5.28
C ILE A 310 -13.17 22.71 -4.58
N ASP A 311 -13.74 22.47 -3.41
CA ASP A 311 -14.23 23.51 -2.51
C ASP A 311 -13.02 24.18 -1.86
N LYS A 312 -12.34 25.07 -2.61
CA LYS A 312 -11.08 25.74 -2.27
C LYS A 312 -11.13 26.45 -0.91
N THR A 313 -11.03 25.69 0.18
CA THR A 313 -10.92 26.24 1.53
C THR A 313 -9.66 27.12 1.57
N GLN A 314 -9.69 28.19 2.35
CA GLN A 314 -8.56 29.12 2.46
C GLN A 314 -7.23 28.38 2.73
N ARG A 315 -7.31 27.27 3.48
CA ARG A 315 -6.16 26.43 3.85
C ARG A 315 -5.51 25.71 2.65
N VAL A 316 -6.31 25.25 1.69
CA VAL A 316 -5.77 24.65 0.44
C VAL A 316 -5.09 25.74 -0.41
N LYS A 317 -5.64 26.96 -0.43
CA LYS A 317 -4.99 28.10 -1.09
C LYS A 317 -3.66 28.46 -0.43
N ASP A 318 -3.60 28.46 0.90
CA ASP A 318 -2.37 28.76 1.63
C ASP A 318 -1.26 27.74 1.31
N ASP A 319 -1.60 26.44 1.20
CA ASP A 319 -0.65 25.39 0.81
C ASP A 319 -0.16 25.53 -0.63
N ILE A 320 -1.06 25.82 -1.58
CA ILE A 320 -0.68 26.11 -2.98
C ILE A 320 0.26 27.33 -3.02
N GLY A 321 0.00 28.34 -2.18
CA GLY A 321 0.83 29.55 -2.07
C GLY A 321 2.24 29.22 -1.61
N ARG A 322 2.37 28.42 -0.53
CA ARG A 322 3.69 27.95 -0.04
C ARG A 322 4.43 27.13 -1.09
N PHE A 323 3.72 26.26 -1.81
CA PHE A 323 4.31 25.46 -2.89
C PHE A 323 4.83 26.34 -4.03
N ILE A 324 4.04 27.32 -4.47
CA ILE A 324 4.46 28.27 -5.52
C ILE A 324 5.69 29.04 -5.06
N GLU A 325 5.67 29.59 -3.85
CA GLU A 325 6.78 30.37 -3.31
C GLU A 325 8.07 29.55 -3.22
N ASP A 326 7.98 28.33 -2.70
CA ASP A 326 9.12 27.41 -2.66
C ASP A 326 9.66 27.10 -4.06
N LYS A 327 8.79 26.73 -5.00
CA LYS A 327 9.23 26.42 -6.38
C LYS A 327 9.85 27.64 -7.07
N MET A 328 9.34 28.84 -6.85
CA MET A 328 9.93 30.07 -7.37
C MET A 328 11.32 30.35 -6.77
N ASN A 329 11.52 30.06 -5.49
CA ASN A 329 12.78 30.34 -4.80
C ASN A 329 13.85 29.28 -5.04
N ASN A 330 13.46 28.00 -5.14
CA ASN A 330 14.39 26.88 -5.05
C ASN A 330 14.49 26.06 -6.35
N ALA A 331 13.37 25.86 -7.06
CA ALA A 331 13.34 25.00 -8.26
C ALA A 331 13.51 25.80 -9.57
N TYR A 332 12.99 27.01 -9.61
CA TYR A 332 13.02 27.88 -10.78
C TYR A 332 13.81 29.16 -10.45
N LEU A 333 15.12 29.01 -10.28
CA LEU A 333 16.03 30.10 -9.91
C LEU A 333 15.83 31.41 -10.70
N PRO A 334 15.51 31.42 -12.01
CA PRO A 334 15.19 32.68 -12.71
C PRO A 334 14.02 33.45 -12.09
N LEU A 335 12.98 32.75 -11.60
CA LEU A 335 11.80 33.36 -10.97
C LEU A 335 12.13 33.99 -9.61
N ALA A 336 13.11 33.46 -8.88
CA ALA A 336 13.56 34.02 -7.60
C ALA A 336 14.07 35.46 -7.75
N HIS A 337 14.61 35.79 -8.93
CA HIS A 337 15.19 37.10 -9.25
C HIS A 337 14.19 38.09 -9.86
N PHE A 338 12.94 37.69 -10.07
CA PHE A 338 11.90 38.60 -10.57
C PHE A 338 11.55 39.65 -9.52
N HIS A 339 11.14 40.83 -9.99
CA HIS A 339 10.69 41.91 -9.11
C HIS A 339 9.50 41.45 -8.24
N GLU A 340 9.46 41.90 -6.99
CA GLU A 340 8.48 41.45 -5.98
C GLU A 340 7.03 41.56 -6.49
N LEU A 341 6.69 42.67 -7.14
CA LEU A 341 5.36 42.89 -7.72
C LEU A 341 4.97 41.84 -8.78
N VAL A 342 5.91 41.42 -9.63
CA VAL A 342 5.69 40.37 -10.65
C VAL A 342 5.49 39.03 -9.96
N ARG A 343 6.26 38.75 -8.91
CA ARG A 343 6.11 37.51 -8.14
C ARG A 343 4.78 37.42 -7.43
N ILE A 344 4.31 38.52 -6.85
CA ILE A 344 2.97 38.65 -6.25
C ILE A 344 1.91 38.43 -7.34
N HIS A 345 2.06 39.05 -8.50
CA HIS A 345 1.12 38.90 -9.61
C HIS A 345 1.03 37.44 -10.09
N ILE A 346 2.16 36.75 -10.27
CA ILE A 346 2.23 35.32 -10.61
C ILE A 346 1.52 34.49 -9.53
N SER A 347 1.88 34.69 -8.26
CA SER A 347 1.36 33.90 -7.15
C SER A 347 -0.16 34.04 -7.01
N LEU A 348 -0.68 35.28 -7.05
CA LEU A 348 -2.11 35.54 -6.98
C LEU A 348 -2.86 34.90 -8.17
N THR A 349 -2.34 35.04 -9.38
CA THR A 349 -3.00 34.50 -10.58
C THR A 349 -3.03 32.97 -10.58
N LEU A 350 -1.93 32.32 -10.19
CA LEU A 350 -1.86 30.86 -10.09
C LEU A 350 -2.75 30.31 -8.97
N LEU A 351 -2.85 31.03 -7.85
CA LEU A 351 -3.76 30.70 -6.74
C LEU A 351 -5.24 30.78 -7.16
N GLU A 352 -5.61 31.84 -7.88
CA GLU A 352 -6.97 32.01 -8.39
C GLU A 352 -7.33 30.90 -9.38
N LYS A 353 -6.43 30.61 -10.32
CA LYS A 353 -6.65 29.61 -11.37
C LYS A 353 -6.37 28.16 -10.93
N ALA A 354 -5.82 27.93 -9.75
CA ALA A 354 -5.40 26.62 -9.23
C ALA A 354 -4.58 25.79 -10.25
N ASN A 355 -3.68 26.46 -10.96
CA ASN A 355 -2.91 25.85 -12.05
C ASN A 355 -1.41 25.99 -11.77
N SER A 356 -0.90 25.24 -10.78
CA SER A 356 0.52 25.25 -10.39
C SER A 356 1.44 24.56 -11.39
N MET A 357 0.89 23.78 -12.34
CA MET A 357 1.63 23.03 -13.34
C MET A 357 2.36 23.92 -14.36
N GLN A 358 1.96 25.19 -14.53
CA GLN A 358 2.57 26.12 -15.49
C GLN A 358 3.76 26.95 -14.95
N LEU A 359 4.22 26.70 -13.73
CA LEU A 359 5.38 27.39 -13.16
C LEU A 359 6.65 27.24 -14.02
N GLN A 360 6.82 26.09 -14.67
CA GLN A 360 7.95 25.84 -15.56
C GLN A 360 7.93 26.73 -16.81
N SER A 361 6.75 26.94 -17.40
CA SER A 361 6.59 27.83 -18.56
C SER A 361 6.91 29.28 -18.20
N LEU A 362 6.54 29.71 -16.99
CA LEU A 362 6.87 31.03 -16.46
C LEU A 362 8.38 31.19 -16.23
N ALA A 363 9.07 30.12 -15.81
CA ALA A 363 10.52 30.15 -15.59
C ALA A 363 11.32 30.38 -16.88
N LYS A 364 10.74 30.07 -18.05
CA LYS A 364 11.36 30.29 -19.38
C LYS A 364 11.07 31.69 -19.95
N ALA A 365 10.20 32.48 -19.32
CA ALA A 365 9.86 33.82 -19.78
C ALA A 365 11.05 34.77 -19.69
N LYS A 366 11.31 35.54 -20.76
CA LYS A 366 12.45 36.47 -20.83
C LYS A 366 12.05 37.91 -20.58
N PHE A 367 10.79 38.26 -20.81
CA PHE A 367 10.25 39.61 -20.61
C PHE A 367 8.99 39.57 -19.75
N GLU A 368 8.74 40.64 -18.98
CA GLU A 368 7.54 40.77 -18.14
C GLU A 368 6.23 40.68 -18.95
N LYS A 369 6.24 41.18 -20.19
CA LYS A 369 5.11 41.03 -21.12
C LYS A 369 4.82 39.58 -21.49
N ASP A 370 5.84 38.71 -21.51
CA ASP A 370 5.65 37.28 -21.75
C ASP A 370 4.96 36.63 -20.55
N ILE A 371 5.30 37.08 -19.33
CA ILE A 371 4.65 36.64 -18.09
C ILE A 371 3.18 37.02 -18.12
N ASP A 372 2.85 38.29 -18.40
CA ASP A 372 1.46 38.74 -18.51
C ASP A 372 0.69 37.95 -19.57
N HIS A 373 1.31 37.70 -20.72
CA HIS A 373 0.69 36.91 -21.78
C HIS A 373 0.45 35.45 -21.35
N ILE A 374 1.40 34.81 -20.66
CA ILE A 374 1.23 33.45 -20.12
C ILE A 374 0.13 33.44 -19.06
N LEU A 375 0.12 34.40 -18.14
CA LEU A 375 -0.84 34.50 -17.04
C LEU A 375 -2.28 34.81 -17.51
N GLN A 376 -2.43 35.72 -18.48
CA GLN A 376 -3.72 36.03 -19.09
C GLN A 376 -4.26 34.82 -19.84
N ASN A 377 -3.38 34.11 -20.54
CA ASN A 377 -3.78 32.94 -21.31
C ASN A 377 -3.91 31.68 -20.48
N LEU A 378 -3.40 31.58 -19.23
CA LEU A 378 -3.57 30.41 -18.34
C LEU A 378 -4.98 29.85 -18.50
N SER A 379 -5.08 28.73 -19.21
CA SER A 379 -6.36 28.13 -19.54
C SER A 379 -6.87 27.45 -18.28
N THR A 380 -8.15 27.67 -17.98
CA THR A 380 -8.88 26.86 -17.00
C THR A 380 -9.15 25.44 -17.51
N ASP A 381 -8.98 25.23 -18.82
CA ASP A 381 -9.07 23.94 -19.50
C ASP A 381 -7.66 23.35 -19.72
N LEU A 382 -7.44 22.14 -19.20
CA LEU A 382 -6.19 21.39 -19.36
C LEU A 382 -5.93 21.02 -20.82
N ASN A 383 -6.95 20.78 -21.63
CA ASN A 383 -6.79 20.43 -23.05
C ASN A 383 -6.17 21.59 -23.83
N LEU A 384 -6.64 22.82 -23.60
CA LEU A 384 -6.07 24.03 -24.21
C LEU A 384 -4.63 24.29 -23.73
N MET A 385 -4.28 23.90 -22.50
CA MET A 385 -2.92 23.98 -21.99
C MET A 385 -2.00 23.04 -22.76
N TYR A 386 -2.36 21.76 -22.86
CA TYR A 386 -1.53 20.78 -23.57
C TYR A 386 -1.46 21.06 -25.06
N GLU A 387 -2.54 21.53 -25.69
CA GLU A 387 -2.52 21.94 -27.10
C GLU A 387 -1.44 23.02 -27.33
N ARG A 388 -1.35 24.02 -26.46
CA ARG A 388 -0.32 25.07 -26.58
C ARG A 388 1.09 24.55 -26.39
N ILE A 389 1.30 23.61 -25.45
CA ILE A 389 2.60 22.97 -25.28
C ILE A 389 2.98 22.26 -26.59
N LEU A 390 2.08 21.47 -27.19
CA LEU A 390 2.31 20.83 -28.48
C LEU A 390 2.49 21.83 -29.64
N GLN A 391 1.82 22.99 -29.60
CA GLN A 391 2.02 24.07 -30.59
C GLN A 391 3.41 24.71 -30.45
N SER A 392 3.95 24.84 -29.24
CA SER A 392 5.31 25.35 -29.04
C SER A 392 6.37 24.43 -29.67
N VAL A 393 6.20 23.12 -29.53
CA VAL A 393 7.06 22.11 -30.17
C VAL A 393 7.00 22.20 -31.69
N LYS A 394 5.83 22.49 -32.28
CA LYS A 394 5.71 22.73 -33.73
C LYS A 394 6.59 23.89 -34.22
N GLY A 395 6.80 24.91 -33.37
CA GLY A 395 7.68 26.04 -33.66
C GLY A 395 9.15 25.65 -33.79
N GLU A 396 9.57 24.53 -33.20
CA GLU A 396 10.95 24.01 -33.23
C GLU A 396 11.24 23.14 -34.46
N GLY A 397 10.20 22.74 -35.19
CA GLY A 397 10.30 22.04 -36.47
C GLY A 397 9.72 20.62 -36.46
N TRP A 398 9.54 20.05 -37.65
CA TRP A 398 8.83 18.77 -37.83
C TRP A 398 9.51 17.58 -37.14
N LYS A 399 10.85 17.55 -37.06
CA LYS A 399 11.60 16.49 -36.36
C LYS A 399 11.34 16.53 -34.86
N ALA A 400 11.28 17.73 -34.27
CA ALA A 400 10.99 17.90 -32.85
C ALA A 400 9.58 17.37 -32.52
N VAL A 401 8.61 17.69 -33.39
CA VAL A 401 7.23 17.16 -33.27
C VAL A 401 7.21 15.63 -33.28
N GLN A 402 7.93 14.98 -34.21
CA GLN A 402 7.96 13.52 -34.28
C GLN A 402 8.63 12.88 -33.06
N ILE A 403 9.75 13.43 -32.57
CA ILE A 403 10.43 12.90 -31.38
C ILE A 403 9.53 13.01 -30.15
N VAL A 404 8.85 14.16 -29.95
CA VAL A 404 7.90 14.35 -28.85
C VAL A 404 6.73 13.37 -29.00
N GLN A 405 6.18 13.21 -30.20
CA GLN A 405 5.10 12.27 -30.46
C GLN A 405 5.49 10.82 -30.15
N HIS A 406 6.64 10.34 -30.65
CA HIS A 406 7.14 9.00 -30.36
C HIS A 406 7.43 8.82 -28.86
N THR A 407 7.99 9.85 -28.21
CA THR A 407 8.22 9.84 -26.75
C THR A 407 6.91 9.60 -26.01
N LEU A 408 5.87 10.38 -26.29
CA LEU A 408 4.57 10.25 -25.62
C LEU A 408 3.93 8.88 -25.91
N TRP A 409 4.04 8.38 -27.15
CA TRP A 409 3.52 7.07 -27.52
C TRP A 409 4.21 5.93 -26.76
N TRP A 410 5.54 5.99 -26.64
CA TRP A 410 6.29 4.98 -25.89
C TRP A 410 6.00 5.07 -24.40
N LEU A 411 5.90 6.26 -23.82
CA LEU A 411 5.57 6.40 -22.39
C LEU A 411 4.15 5.90 -22.06
N VAL A 412 3.19 6.07 -22.97
CA VAL A 412 1.81 5.58 -22.78
C VAL A 412 1.67 4.09 -23.13
N GLY A 413 2.38 3.63 -24.15
CA GLY A 413 2.19 2.30 -24.74
C GLY A 413 3.14 1.21 -24.22
N SER A 414 4.12 1.56 -23.39
CA SER A 414 5.06 0.58 -22.86
C SER A 414 4.47 -0.20 -21.70
N TYR A 415 4.78 -1.50 -21.65
CA TYR A 415 4.35 -2.38 -20.55
C TYR A 415 5.09 -2.08 -19.24
N GLN A 416 6.31 -1.55 -19.33
CA GLN A 416 7.11 -1.12 -18.19
C GLN A 416 7.60 0.30 -18.43
N GLN A 417 7.91 1.00 -17.33
CA GLN A 417 8.50 2.32 -17.38
C GLN A 417 9.85 2.25 -18.11
N LEU A 418 10.08 3.19 -19.02
CA LEU A 418 11.27 3.22 -19.87
C LEU A 418 12.37 4.05 -19.24
N ARG A 419 13.61 3.55 -19.35
CA ARG A 419 14.79 4.33 -19.01
C ARG A 419 15.12 5.35 -20.08
N LEU A 420 15.84 6.40 -19.71
CA LEU A 420 16.26 7.46 -20.64
C LEU A 420 17.00 6.91 -21.85
N ALA A 421 17.96 6.01 -21.64
CA ALA A 421 18.72 5.39 -22.72
C ALA A 421 17.83 4.54 -23.65
N GLU A 422 16.85 3.82 -23.09
CA GLU A 422 15.91 3.00 -23.88
C GLU A 422 15.00 3.88 -24.73
N LEU A 423 14.49 4.97 -24.16
CA LEU A 423 13.64 5.91 -24.88
C LEU A 423 14.39 6.60 -26.01
N MET A 424 15.66 6.99 -25.80
CA MET A 424 16.49 7.60 -26.84
C MET A 424 16.65 6.71 -28.08
N GLU A 425 16.66 5.39 -27.89
CA GLU A 425 16.66 4.42 -29.00
C GLU A 425 15.25 4.19 -29.56
N ALA A 426 14.24 4.10 -28.69
CA ALA A 426 12.86 3.84 -29.05
C ALA A 426 12.25 4.94 -29.94
N VAL A 427 12.61 6.21 -29.72
CA VAL A 427 12.11 7.33 -30.56
C VAL A 427 12.55 7.25 -32.03
N MET A 428 13.59 6.47 -32.33
CA MET A 428 14.04 6.24 -33.71
C MET A 428 13.27 5.10 -34.41
N VAL A 429 12.45 4.35 -33.68
CA VAL A 429 11.67 3.23 -34.24
C VAL A 429 10.43 3.77 -34.94
N GLU A 430 10.31 3.51 -36.24
CA GLU A 430 9.17 3.92 -37.08
C GLU A 430 8.51 2.71 -37.73
N THR A 431 7.19 2.74 -37.82
CA THR A 431 6.43 1.68 -38.52
C THR A 431 6.77 1.67 -40.01
N GLY A 432 7.01 0.47 -40.55
CA GLY A 432 7.33 0.28 -41.97
C GLY A 432 8.80 0.51 -42.34
N ARG A 433 9.71 0.68 -41.36
CA ARG A 433 11.17 0.64 -41.60
C ARG A 433 11.79 -0.62 -40.99
N ASP A 434 12.79 -1.16 -41.69
CA ASP A 434 13.57 -2.31 -41.25
C ASP A 434 14.79 -1.93 -40.37
N SER A 435 15.00 -0.62 -40.14
CA SER A 435 16.11 -0.11 -39.33
C SER A 435 15.74 1.23 -38.65
N PRO A 436 16.41 1.60 -37.53
CA PRO A 436 16.14 2.84 -36.81
C PRO A 436 16.35 4.08 -37.69
N ASN A 437 15.44 5.05 -37.59
CA ASN A 437 15.54 6.33 -38.26
C ASN A 437 16.55 7.25 -37.55
N THR A 438 17.82 7.15 -37.94
CA THR A 438 18.91 7.95 -37.35
C THR A 438 18.74 9.46 -37.54
N ASP A 439 17.87 9.92 -38.44
CA ASP A 439 17.57 11.34 -38.63
C ASP A 439 16.79 11.95 -37.44
N LEU A 440 16.18 11.09 -36.61
CA LEU A 440 15.45 11.43 -35.40
C LEU A 440 16.29 11.23 -34.13
N LYS A 441 17.56 10.86 -34.25
CA LYS A 441 18.44 10.69 -33.10
C LYS A 441 18.57 12.01 -32.34
N PRO A 442 18.13 12.10 -31.07
CA PRO A 442 18.32 13.31 -30.27
C PRO A 442 19.81 13.62 -30.12
N LEU A 443 20.17 14.90 -30.13
CA LEU A 443 21.57 15.34 -30.00
C LEU A 443 22.17 14.98 -28.65
N SER A 444 21.35 15.05 -27.60
CA SER A 444 21.66 14.60 -26.25
C SER A 444 20.37 14.25 -25.51
N SER A 445 20.51 13.61 -24.34
CA SER A 445 19.40 13.40 -23.42
C SER A 445 18.79 14.73 -22.96
N GLU A 446 19.60 15.75 -22.70
CA GLU A 446 19.08 17.06 -22.28
C GLU A 446 18.18 17.68 -23.37
N HIS A 447 18.52 17.50 -24.64
CA HIS A 447 17.72 18.03 -25.75
C HIS A 447 16.35 17.34 -25.85
N LEU A 448 16.29 16.01 -25.66
CA LEU A 448 15.01 15.29 -25.62
C LEU A 448 14.16 15.75 -24.43
N LEU A 449 14.78 15.87 -23.25
CA LEU A 449 14.09 16.34 -22.05
C LEU A 449 13.62 17.80 -22.20
N GLU A 450 14.37 18.66 -22.86
CA GLU A 450 14.00 20.05 -23.12
C GLU A 450 12.73 20.14 -23.98
N MET A 451 12.69 19.38 -25.09
CA MET A 451 11.54 19.31 -26.00
C MET A 451 10.29 18.75 -25.32
N CYS A 452 10.45 17.81 -24.38
CA CYS A 452 9.37 17.15 -23.65
C CYS A 452 9.06 17.77 -22.28
N SER A 453 9.77 18.83 -21.89
CA SER A 453 9.98 19.24 -20.48
C SER A 453 8.73 19.51 -19.64
N SER A 454 7.60 19.84 -20.27
CA SER A 454 6.33 20.11 -19.58
C SER A 454 5.31 18.98 -19.72
N LEU A 455 5.66 17.90 -20.43
CA LEU A 455 4.83 16.71 -20.63
C LEU A 455 5.42 15.48 -19.95
N VAL A 456 6.74 15.45 -19.75
CA VAL A 456 7.51 14.32 -19.23
C VAL A 456 8.29 14.73 -17.99
N HIS A 457 8.34 13.83 -17.01
CA HIS A 457 9.18 13.90 -15.83
C HIS A 457 10.34 12.90 -15.98
N TYR A 458 11.54 13.31 -15.56
CA TYR A 458 12.73 12.46 -15.52
C TYR A 458 13.19 12.36 -14.07
N ASP A 459 13.30 11.13 -13.60
CA ASP A 459 13.90 10.83 -12.31
C ASP A 459 15.38 10.45 -12.51
N ALA A 460 16.27 11.28 -11.97
CA ALA A 460 17.71 11.11 -12.08
C ALA A 460 18.25 9.97 -11.20
N GLU A 461 17.52 9.53 -10.18
CA GLU A 461 17.95 8.43 -9.30
C GLU A 461 17.65 7.07 -9.92
N THR A 462 16.44 6.92 -10.46
CA THR A 462 15.97 5.67 -11.09
C THR A 462 16.32 5.58 -12.58
N ASP A 463 16.71 6.69 -13.20
CA ASP A 463 16.94 6.86 -14.65
C ASP A 463 15.69 6.61 -15.51
N VAL A 464 14.51 6.73 -14.91
CA VAL A 464 13.21 6.45 -15.54
C VAL A 464 12.54 7.72 -16.05
N LEU A 465 11.86 7.63 -17.19
CA LEU A 465 10.99 8.69 -17.71
C LEU A 465 9.53 8.30 -17.54
N THR A 466 8.75 9.26 -17.06
CA THR A 466 7.32 9.14 -16.86
C THR A 466 6.58 10.33 -17.44
N LEU A 467 5.29 10.21 -17.70
CA LEU A 467 4.45 11.38 -17.95
C LEU A 467 4.44 12.27 -16.70
N SER A 468 4.56 13.58 -16.93
CA SER A 468 4.59 14.57 -15.85
C SER A 468 3.34 14.58 -14.98
N HIS A 469 2.19 14.13 -15.52
CA HIS A 469 0.94 13.99 -14.80
C HIS A 469 -0.04 13.09 -15.57
N ALA A 470 -0.94 12.39 -14.86
CA ALA A 470 -1.99 11.53 -15.44
C ALA A 470 -2.86 12.25 -16.48
N SER A 471 -3.14 13.53 -16.25
CA SER A 471 -3.91 14.38 -17.19
C SER A 471 -3.24 14.55 -18.57
N VAL A 472 -1.94 14.30 -18.70
CA VAL A 472 -1.28 14.26 -20.02
C VAL A 472 -1.81 13.06 -20.80
N GLN A 473 -1.91 11.90 -20.16
CA GLN A 473 -2.46 10.68 -20.77
C GLN A 473 -3.93 10.87 -21.13
N ASP A 474 -4.73 11.45 -20.23
CA ASP A 474 -6.14 11.78 -20.50
C ASP A 474 -6.30 12.65 -21.74
N PHE A 475 -5.45 13.67 -21.87
CA PHE A 475 -5.43 14.55 -23.04
C PHE A 475 -5.10 13.78 -24.32
N LEU A 476 -4.11 12.89 -24.28
CA LEU A 476 -3.70 12.07 -25.43
C LEU A 476 -4.81 11.10 -25.90
N PHE A 477 -5.64 10.63 -24.97
CA PHE A 477 -6.80 9.76 -25.25
C PHE A 477 -8.10 10.52 -25.53
N SER A 478 -8.12 11.83 -25.32
CA SER A 478 -9.34 12.63 -25.40
C SER A 478 -9.88 12.74 -26.84
N ASP A 479 -11.22 12.75 -26.96
CA ASP A 479 -11.91 13.04 -28.23
C ASP A 479 -11.61 14.47 -28.74
N TYR A 480 -11.12 15.35 -27.87
CA TYR A 480 -10.66 16.69 -28.23
C TYR A 480 -9.56 16.66 -29.30
N LEU A 481 -8.60 15.73 -29.18
CA LEU A 481 -7.55 15.54 -30.20
C LEU A 481 -8.08 14.87 -31.49
N LYS A 482 -9.20 14.16 -31.44
CA LYS A 482 -9.87 13.63 -32.65
C LYS A 482 -10.50 14.77 -33.48
N GLY A 483 -11.02 15.80 -32.82
CA GLY A 483 -11.68 16.95 -33.45
C GLY A 483 -10.74 18.03 -34.00
N THR A 484 -9.47 18.05 -33.59
CA THR A 484 -8.51 19.09 -33.98
C THR A 484 -7.66 18.65 -35.18
N VAL A 485 -7.92 19.26 -36.34
CA VAL A 485 -7.26 18.96 -37.64
C VAL A 485 -5.74 19.03 -37.58
N HIS A 486 -5.18 19.83 -36.67
CA HIS A 486 -3.74 20.06 -36.54
C HIS A 486 -3.02 19.14 -35.55
N HIS A 487 -3.74 18.44 -34.67
CA HIS A 487 -3.14 17.64 -33.59
C HIS A 487 -3.55 16.16 -33.61
N HIS A 488 -4.31 15.75 -34.62
CA HIS A 488 -4.77 14.38 -34.83
C HIS A 488 -3.65 13.33 -34.76
N ASN A 489 -2.43 13.67 -35.18
CA ASN A 489 -1.28 12.76 -35.15
C ASN A 489 -0.81 12.42 -33.72
N HIS A 490 -1.11 13.25 -32.70
CA HIS A 490 -0.74 12.96 -31.31
C HIS A 490 -1.81 12.15 -30.58
N HIS A 491 -3.02 12.06 -31.14
CA HIS A 491 -4.09 11.26 -30.57
C HIS A 491 -3.71 9.79 -30.57
N ILE A 492 -3.70 9.17 -29.40
CA ILE A 492 -3.53 7.73 -29.26
C ILE A 492 -4.95 7.17 -29.18
N PRO A 493 -5.41 6.36 -30.15
CA PRO A 493 -6.66 5.62 -29.98
C PRO A 493 -6.59 4.88 -28.65
N SER A 494 -7.66 4.89 -27.85
CA SER A 494 -7.72 4.04 -26.66
C SER A 494 -7.58 2.59 -27.11
N ILE A 495 -6.35 2.08 -27.08
CA ILE A 495 -6.05 0.72 -27.47
C ILE A 495 -6.47 -0.12 -26.28
N SER A 496 -7.57 -0.85 -26.44
CA SER A 496 -8.08 -1.85 -25.50
C SER A 496 -7.10 -2.99 -25.18
N PHE A 497 -5.89 -2.94 -25.72
CA PHE A 497 -4.77 -3.86 -25.48
C PHE A 497 -3.82 -3.41 -24.36
N LEU A 498 -3.94 -2.16 -23.87
CA LEU A 498 -3.20 -1.63 -22.71
C LEU A 498 -3.97 -1.79 -21.38
N HIS A 499 -5.21 -2.32 -21.42
CA HIS A 499 -6.14 -2.41 -20.29
C HIS A 499 -6.32 -3.84 -19.77
#